data_AF-A0A1H1V3Z6-F1
#
_entry.id   AF-A0A1H1V3Z6-F1
#
_cell.length_a   1.000
_cell.length_b   1.000
_cell.length_c   1.000
_cell.angle_alpha   90.00
_cell.angle_beta   90.00
_cell.angle_gamma   90.00
#
_symmetry.space_group_name_H-M   'P 1'
#
loop_
_entity.id
_entity.type
_entity.pdbx_description
1 polymer ?
#
loop_
_entity_poly.entity_id
_entity_poly.type
_entity_poly.pdbx_seq_one_letter_code
_entity_poly.pdbx_strand_id
1 'polypeptide(L)'
;MHAGSSGGRQENMAIFCKHLSAIRDVVPSAPGCEECLKSGDPWLHLRICRTCGHVGCCDQSPNRHATKHFHATRHPIIEAYDPPEGWGWCYVDEVMFDLSGQLTPHLGPIPRFY
;
A
#
# COMPACT_ATOMS: atom_id res chain seq x y z
N MET A 1 -13.87 49.89 -16.30
CA MET A 1 -14.56 49.35 -15.10
C MET A 1 -15.35 48.11 -15.49
N HIS A 2 -14.76 46.92 -15.44
CA HIS A 2 -15.46 45.63 -15.33
C HIS A 2 -14.51 44.67 -14.59
N ALA A 3 -15.12 43.85 -13.76
CA ALA A 3 -14.60 43.12 -12.61
C ALA A 3 -13.48 42.12 -12.90
N GLY A 4 -12.65 41.86 -11.88
CA GLY A 4 -11.69 40.78 -11.88
C GLY A 4 -12.26 39.43 -11.41
N SER A 5 -11.42 38.39 -11.51
CA SER A 5 -11.32 37.22 -10.63
C SER A 5 -10.17 36.37 -11.19
N SER A 6 -8.97 36.38 -10.61
CA SER A 6 -8.51 35.56 -9.48
C SER A 6 -8.65 34.04 -9.70
N GLY A 7 -7.52 33.43 -10.11
CA GLY A 7 -6.94 32.21 -9.51
C GLY A 7 -7.79 30.95 -9.39
N GLY A 8 -7.62 30.01 -10.33
CA GLY A 8 -7.88 28.59 -10.11
C GLY A 8 -6.62 27.87 -9.66
N ARG A 9 -6.29 27.94 -8.36
CA ARG A 9 -5.36 26.96 -7.75
C ARG A 9 -6.16 25.69 -7.49
N GLN A 10 -5.70 24.57 -8.03
CA GLN A 10 -6.25 23.25 -7.77
C GLN A 10 -6.32 23.02 -6.26
N GLU A 11 -7.53 22.94 -5.73
CA GLU A 11 -7.79 22.60 -4.34
C GLU A 11 -7.34 21.15 -4.12
N ASN A 12 -6.21 21.00 -3.42
CA ASN A 12 -5.86 19.81 -2.67
C ASN A 12 -7.01 19.48 -1.72
N MET A 13 -8.02 18.75 -2.20
CA MET A 13 -8.86 17.95 -1.31
C MET A 13 -7.97 16.87 -0.73
N ALA A 14 -7.37 17.17 0.43
CA ALA A 14 -6.90 16.13 1.33
C ALA A 14 -8.09 15.21 1.60
N ILE A 15 -8.17 14.09 0.87
CA ILE A 15 -9.24 13.13 1.09
C ILE A 15 -8.98 12.56 2.47
N PHE A 16 -9.81 12.98 3.43
CA PHE A 16 -9.72 12.56 4.82
C PHE A 16 -10.23 11.12 4.92
N CYS A 17 -9.36 10.17 4.58
CA CYS A 17 -9.60 8.75 4.79
C CYS A 17 -9.57 8.48 6.30
N LYS A 18 -10.71 8.09 6.87
CA LYS A 18 -10.87 7.81 8.31
C LYS A 18 -9.92 6.70 8.78
N HIS A 19 -9.58 5.82 7.85
CA HIS A 19 -8.74 4.66 8.07
C HIS A 19 -7.25 5.00 8.25
N LEU A 20 -6.80 6.23 7.95
CA LEU A 20 -5.40 6.64 8.19
C LEU A 20 -4.96 6.44 9.65
N SER A 21 -5.91 6.50 10.59
CA SER A 21 -5.68 6.19 12.01
C SER A 21 -5.29 4.72 12.28
N ALA A 22 -5.50 3.81 11.33
CA ALA A 22 -5.12 2.40 11.42
C ALA A 22 -3.68 2.11 10.98
N ILE A 23 -2.97 3.13 10.48
CA ILE A 23 -1.55 3.03 10.10
C ILE A 23 -0.71 2.92 11.36
N ARG A 24 0.21 1.95 11.35
CA ARG A 24 1.22 1.72 12.37
C ARG A 24 2.58 1.58 11.70
N ASP A 25 3.64 1.77 12.48
CA ASP A 25 4.95 1.25 12.13
C ASP A 25 4.93 -0.26 12.35
N VAL A 26 5.16 -1.01 11.28
CA VAL A 26 5.00 -2.46 11.25
C VAL A 26 6.31 -3.10 10.84
N VAL A 27 6.52 -4.32 11.32
CA VAL A 27 7.61 -5.19 10.86
C VAL A 27 7.03 -6.13 9.80
N PRO A 28 7.66 -6.26 8.62
CA PRO A 28 7.18 -7.20 7.60
C PRO A 28 7.11 -8.64 8.14
N SER A 29 6.07 -9.40 7.80
CA SER A 29 5.94 -10.79 8.25
C SER A 29 6.92 -11.75 7.57
N ALA A 30 7.43 -11.38 6.40
CA ALA A 30 8.33 -12.17 5.57
C ALA A 30 9.15 -11.25 4.63
N PRO A 31 10.28 -11.73 4.06
CA PRO A 31 11.07 -10.97 3.07
C PRO A 31 10.43 -10.95 1.66
N GLY A 32 9.13 -11.19 1.56
CA GLY A 32 8.38 -11.33 0.31
C GLY A 32 6.91 -11.64 0.60
N CYS A 33 6.12 -11.97 -0.42
CA CYS A 33 4.76 -12.45 -0.19
C CYS A 33 4.80 -13.79 0.55
N GLU A 34 4.27 -13.83 1.77
CA GLU A 34 4.43 -14.94 2.70
C GLU A 34 3.91 -16.27 2.11
N GLU A 35 2.74 -16.23 1.49
CA GLU A 35 2.11 -17.40 0.87
C GLU A 35 2.85 -17.85 -0.39
N CYS A 36 3.24 -16.91 -1.26
CA CYS A 36 3.99 -17.24 -2.47
C CYS A 36 5.35 -17.86 -2.14
N LEU A 37 6.01 -17.39 -1.07
CA LEU A 37 7.26 -18.00 -0.59
C LEU A 37 7.04 -19.46 -0.12
N LYS A 38 5.90 -19.75 0.52
CA LYS A 38 5.57 -21.12 0.97
C LYS A 38 5.25 -22.06 -0.19
N SER A 39 4.60 -21.55 -1.25
CA SER A 39 4.24 -22.35 -2.43
C SER A 39 5.30 -22.38 -3.52
N GLY A 40 6.29 -21.49 -3.48
CA GLY A 40 7.27 -21.31 -4.56
C GLY A 40 6.70 -20.57 -5.78
N ASP A 41 5.62 -19.81 -5.61
CA ASP A 41 4.99 -19.06 -6.70
C ASP A 41 5.65 -17.69 -6.93
N PRO A 42 5.69 -17.21 -8.18
CA PRO A 42 6.18 -15.87 -8.48
C PRO A 42 5.16 -14.79 -8.10
N TRP A 43 5.63 -13.53 -8.06
CA TRP A 43 4.82 -12.33 -7.94
C TRP A 43 5.39 -11.20 -8.80
N LEU A 44 4.56 -10.17 -9.05
CA LEU A 44 4.99 -8.95 -9.75
C LEU A 44 5.46 -7.88 -8.76
N HIS A 45 4.57 -7.45 -7.86
CA HIS A 45 4.85 -6.42 -6.85
C HIS A 45 4.30 -6.85 -5.48
N LEU A 46 4.86 -6.26 -4.43
CA LEU A 46 4.46 -6.51 -3.06
C LEU A 46 3.76 -5.33 -2.44
N ARG A 47 2.79 -5.65 -1.59
CA ARG A 47 2.06 -4.74 -0.74
C ARG A 47 2.22 -5.19 0.70
N ILE A 48 2.42 -4.24 1.61
CA ILE A 48 2.48 -4.52 3.04
C ILE A 48 1.30 -3.87 3.76
N CYS A 49 0.64 -4.63 4.63
CA CYS A 49 -0.45 -4.11 5.45
C CYS A 49 0.09 -3.17 6.54
N ARG A 50 -0.34 -1.90 6.56
CA ARG A 50 0.08 -0.93 7.59
C ARG A 50 -0.58 -1.12 8.95
N THR A 51 -1.42 -2.14 9.12
CA THR A 51 -2.04 -2.46 10.41
C THR A 51 -1.32 -3.60 11.12
N CYS A 52 -0.82 -4.61 10.40
CA CYS A 52 -0.21 -5.81 10.99
C CYS A 52 1.13 -6.26 10.38
N GLY A 53 1.62 -5.64 9.31
CA GLY A 53 2.90 -5.98 8.68
C GLY A 53 2.87 -7.19 7.74
N HIS A 54 1.70 -7.78 7.48
CA HIS A 54 1.60 -8.88 6.51
C HIS A 54 1.98 -8.41 5.09
N VAL A 55 2.86 -9.17 4.43
CA VAL A 55 3.31 -8.89 3.06
C VAL A 55 2.59 -9.82 2.08
N GLY A 56 1.86 -9.23 1.13
CA GLY A 56 1.12 -9.94 0.10
C GLY A 56 1.44 -9.45 -1.31
N CYS A 57 1.28 -10.30 -2.32
CA CYS A 57 1.43 -9.91 -3.71
C CYS A 57 0.23 -9.09 -4.22
N CYS A 58 0.48 -8.15 -5.13
CA CYS A 58 -0.53 -7.22 -5.66
C CYS A 58 -1.60 -7.91 -6.53
N ASP A 59 -2.65 -7.16 -6.91
CA ASP A 59 -3.76 -7.67 -7.73
C ASP A 59 -3.40 -8.06 -9.16
N GLN A 60 -2.26 -7.56 -9.67
CA GLN A 60 -1.71 -7.95 -10.96
C GLN A 60 -0.85 -9.22 -10.87
N SER A 61 -0.53 -9.69 -9.66
CA SER A 61 0.11 -10.99 -9.46
C SER A 61 -0.95 -12.10 -9.53
N PRO A 62 -0.60 -13.34 -9.95
CA PRO A 62 -1.58 -14.42 -10.10
C PRO A 62 -2.42 -14.67 -8.84
N ASN A 63 -1.77 -14.60 -7.67
CA ASN A 63 -2.34 -15.04 -6.40
C ASN A 63 -3.11 -13.95 -5.61
N ARG A 64 -2.83 -12.66 -5.84
CA ARG A 64 -3.54 -11.50 -5.24
C ARG A 64 -3.67 -11.54 -3.71
N HIS A 65 -2.60 -11.92 -3.03
CA HIS A 65 -2.63 -12.16 -1.58
C HIS A 65 -2.90 -10.91 -0.76
N ALA A 66 -2.49 -9.71 -1.21
CA ALA A 66 -2.80 -8.47 -0.50
C ALA A 66 -4.32 -8.23 -0.37
N THR A 67 -5.06 -8.44 -1.45
CA THR A 67 -6.52 -8.25 -1.46
C THR A 67 -7.25 -9.37 -0.73
N LYS A 68 -6.81 -10.62 -0.89
CA LYS A 68 -7.32 -11.74 -0.08
C LYS A 68 -7.12 -11.48 1.41
N HIS A 69 -5.95 -10.96 1.80
CA HIS A 69 -5.66 -10.55 3.17
C HIS A 69 -6.65 -9.49 3.65
N PHE A 70 -6.86 -8.41 2.88
CA PHE A 70 -7.85 -7.38 3.23
C PHE A 70 -9.25 -7.97 3.44
N HIS A 71 -9.73 -8.86 2.57
CA HIS A 71 -11.05 -9.47 2.75
C HIS A 71 -11.14 -10.32 4.02
N ALA A 72 -10.07 -11.01 4.39
CA ALA A 72 -10.01 -11.86 5.58
C ALA A 72 -9.91 -11.07 6.89
N THR A 73 -9.11 -10.00 6.92
CA THR A 73 -8.77 -9.27 8.16
C THR A 73 -9.48 -7.94 8.31
N ARG A 74 -9.98 -7.38 7.20
CA ARG A 74 -10.52 -6.02 7.11
C ARG A 74 -9.50 -4.94 7.46
N HIS A 75 -8.20 -5.22 7.31
CA HIS A 75 -7.16 -4.20 7.41
C HIS A 75 -7.15 -3.33 6.14
N PRO A 76 -7.60 -2.08 6.22
CA PRO A 76 -7.99 -1.32 5.04
C PRO A 76 -6.81 -0.77 4.24
N ILE A 77 -5.64 -0.63 4.86
CA ILE A 77 -4.50 0.10 4.29
C ILE A 77 -3.32 -0.83 3.98
N ILE A 78 -2.86 -0.72 2.73
CA ILE A 78 -1.60 -1.27 2.27
C ILE A 78 -0.64 -0.16 1.83
N GLU A 79 0.65 -0.44 1.87
CA GLU A 79 1.73 0.38 1.29
C GLU A 79 2.36 -0.37 0.11
N ALA A 80 2.84 0.38 -0.88
CA ALA A 80 3.76 -0.14 -1.90
C ALA A 80 5.10 -0.53 -1.29
N TYR A 81 5.27 -1.83 -1.05
CA TYR A 81 6.44 -2.35 -0.35
C TYR A 81 7.57 -2.69 -1.31
N ASP A 82 7.24 -3.27 -2.46
CA ASP A 82 8.22 -3.57 -3.49
C ASP A 82 7.64 -3.39 -4.91
N PRO A 83 8.16 -2.43 -5.70
CA PRO A 83 9.14 -1.41 -5.31
C PRO A 83 8.63 -0.47 -4.18
N PRO A 84 9.52 0.12 -3.36
CA PRO A 84 9.15 1.03 -2.28
C PRO A 84 8.83 2.43 -2.80
N GLU A 85 7.67 2.56 -3.47
CA GLU A 85 7.28 3.77 -4.21
C GLU A 85 6.75 4.92 -3.32
N GLY A 86 6.55 4.69 -2.02
CA GLY A 86 6.14 5.77 -1.11
C GLY A 86 4.67 6.13 -1.18
N TRP A 87 3.79 5.22 -1.61
CA TRP A 87 2.35 5.44 -1.55
C TRP A 87 1.63 4.38 -0.72
N GLY A 88 0.51 4.81 -0.14
CA GLY A 88 -0.47 3.95 0.52
C GLY A 88 -1.79 3.92 -0.25
N TRP A 89 -2.53 2.83 -0.11
CA TRP A 89 -3.87 2.65 -0.68
C TRP A 89 -4.84 2.17 0.39
N CYS A 90 -6.00 2.82 0.47
CA CYS A 90 -7.12 2.37 1.27
C CYS A 90 -8.10 1.58 0.39
N TYR A 91 -8.28 0.28 0.66
CA TYR A 91 -9.23 -0.55 -0.07
C TYR A 91 -10.69 -0.12 0.11
N VAL A 92 -11.04 0.47 1.26
CA VAL A 92 -12.44 0.83 1.57
C VAL A 92 -12.86 2.11 0.88
N ASP A 93 -11.97 3.11 0.89
CA ASP A 93 -12.26 4.44 0.35
C ASP A 93 -11.75 4.61 -1.09
N GLU A 94 -10.99 3.63 -1.60
CA GLU A 94 -10.38 3.64 -2.94
C GLU A 94 -9.53 4.89 -3.22
N VAL A 95 -8.76 5.28 -2.20
CA VAL A 95 -7.88 6.46 -2.27
C VAL A 95 -6.43 6.09 -2.07
N MET A 96 -5.59 6.73 -2.87
CA MET A 96 -4.15 6.72 -2.72
C MET A 96 -3.70 7.93 -1.91
N PHE A 97 -2.66 7.77 -1.10
CA PHE A 97 -2.03 8.85 -0.34
C PHE A 97 -0.53 8.66 -0.24
N ASP A 98 0.17 9.73 0.09
CA ASP A 98 1.62 9.75 0.21
C ASP A 98 2.09 9.13 1.54
N LEU A 99 3.06 8.22 1.43
CA LEU A 99 3.80 7.57 2.52
C LEU A 99 5.31 7.72 2.35
N SER A 100 5.78 8.57 1.43
CA SER A 100 7.21 8.76 1.15
C SER A 100 8.03 9.16 2.39
N GLY A 101 7.40 9.82 3.38
CA GLY A 101 8.03 10.17 4.65
C GLY A 101 8.04 9.07 5.72
N GLN A 102 7.34 7.95 5.52
CA GLN A 102 7.13 6.89 6.52
C GLN A 102 7.10 5.49 5.89
N LEU A 103 8.06 5.19 5.03
CA LEU A 103 8.21 3.89 4.37
C LEU A 103 8.48 2.76 5.38
N THR A 104 7.93 1.58 5.13
CA THR A 104 8.28 0.37 5.90
C THR A 104 9.65 -0.15 5.45
N PRO A 105 10.65 -0.30 6.34
CA PRO A 105 11.94 -0.87 5.99
C PRO A 105 11.84 -2.33 5.52
N HIS A 106 12.67 -2.69 4.55
CA HIS A 106 12.80 -4.08 4.12
C HIS A 106 13.51 -4.91 5.20
N LEU A 107 13.06 -6.15 5.45
CA LEU A 107 13.79 -7.09 6.32
C LEU A 107 15.15 -7.52 5.78
N GLY A 108 15.35 -7.37 4.47
CA GLY A 108 16.53 -7.82 3.74
C GLY A 108 16.25 -7.81 2.24
N PRO A 109 17.10 -8.45 1.42
CA PRO A 109 16.89 -8.55 -0.01
C PRO A 109 15.57 -9.27 -0.33
N ILE A 110 14.73 -8.65 -1.15
CA ILE A 110 13.47 -9.24 -1.62
C ILE A 110 13.76 -10.10 -2.87
N PRO A 111 13.38 -11.39 -2.89
CA PRO A 111 13.51 -12.23 -4.08
C PRO A 111 12.78 -11.64 -5.29
N ARG A 112 13.44 -11.65 -6.45
CA ARG A 112 12.88 -11.24 -7.74
C ARG A 112 12.63 -12.49 -8.59
N PHE A 113 11.55 -12.46 -9.37
CA PHE A 113 11.16 -13.54 -10.28
C PHE A 113 11.24 -13.12 -11.76
N TYR A 114 11.88 -11.98 -12.03
CA TYR A 114 12.11 -11.40 -13.34
C TYR A 114 13.49 -10.74 -13.40
#